data_AF-A2QAQ2-F1
#
_entry.id   AF-A2QAQ2-F1
#
_cell.length_a   1.000
_cell.length_b   1.000
_cell.length_c   1.000
_cell.angle_alpha   90.00
_cell.angle_beta   90.00
_cell.angle_gamma   90.00
#
_symmetry.space_group_name_H-M   'P 1'
#
loop_
_entity.id
_entity.type
_entity.pdbx_description
1 polymer ?
#
loop_
_entity_poly.entity_id
_entity_poly.type
_entity_poly.pdbx_seq_one_letter_code
_entity_poly.pdbx_strand_id
1 'polypeptide(L)'
;HGHNTNNNEDAHDRIRHILTYHTVKGSYPIDRLFHSPTIPTHIPTEPNSNSLPQRITVRPIITRNLMLNFHSRVISLDKHASNGVLYHIDSVLLPPPAALTLLDIIPLEFSTFTLALYKTGLDRVLNTSITSRNQNLQSLNLQDNDIRHTQLPKSSPHKEKEKKGEGGGLTLFLPTNSAFSATFTPQALAFLFSPEGSTYLSAIIKYHFVVGETLYSDTLYTKHGDIVPLPSRDVSHLEMGSLLHGVRSHPSYDGSDEGKAETLFIDAKRHGAYPFLRVNGYQSIKTMDLLSVEGNMHVLNERVLVPPKRVGDGEKYAVDPREREDGYLMGVEEI
;
A
#
# COMPACT_ATOMS: atom_id res chain seq x y z
N HIS A 1 -34.92 -0.73 -31.31
CA HIS A 1 -33.83 -1.70 -31.08
C HIS A 1 -32.56 -0.93 -30.76
N GLY A 2 -32.19 -0.77 -29.48
CA GLY A 2 -31.05 0.07 -29.09
C GLY A 2 -30.47 -0.23 -27.71
N HIS A 3 -30.53 -1.49 -27.24
CA HIS A 3 -30.17 -1.85 -25.86
C HIS A 3 -29.04 -2.90 -25.73
N ASN A 4 -28.16 -3.08 -26.72
CA ASN A 4 -27.15 -4.16 -26.64
C ASN A 4 -25.71 -3.79 -27.04
N THR A 5 -25.41 -2.52 -27.31
CA THR A 5 -24.05 -2.08 -27.66
C THR A 5 -23.20 -1.79 -26.44
N ASN A 6 -23.77 -1.10 -25.43
CA ASN A 6 -23.02 -0.64 -24.26
C ASN A 6 -22.49 -1.79 -23.36
N ASN A 7 -23.24 -2.89 -23.26
CA ASN A 7 -22.82 -4.05 -22.46
C ASN A 7 -21.62 -4.79 -23.08
N ASN A 8 -21.53 -4.79 -24.42
CA ASN A 8 -20.42 -5.43 -25.11
C ASN A 8 -19.15 -4.59 -25.03
N GLU A 9 -19.25 -3.26 -25.10
CA GLU A 9 -18.11 -2.36 -24.95
C GLU A 9 -17.46 -2.49 -23.55
N ASP A 10 -18.27 -2.49 -22.48
CA ASP A 10 -17.76 -2.70 -21.12
C ASP A 10 -17.13 -4.10 -20.95
N ALA A 11 -17.74 -5.14 -21.51
CA ALA A 11 -17.15 -6.48 -21.48
C ALA A 11 -15.80 -6.56 -22.23
N HIS A 12 -15.69 -5.90 -23.38
CA HIS A 12 -14.46 -5.85 -24.17
C HIS A 12 -13.36 -5.08 -23.44
N ASP A 13 -13.70 -3.98 -22.78
CA ASP A 13 -12.75 -3.18 -22.02
C ASP A 13 -12.26 -3.92 -20.77
N ARG A 14 -13.15 -4.65 -20.08
CA ARG A 14 -12.77 -5.53 -18.97
C ARG A 14 -11.83 -6.64 -19.41
N ILE A 15 -12.10 -7.30 -20.54
CA ILE A 15 -11.22 -8.34 -21.09
C ILE A 15 -9.88 -7.72 -21.50
N ARG A 16 -9.87 -6.57 -22.18
CA ARG A 16 -8.64 -5.85 -22.55
C ARG A 16 -7.83 -5.49 -21.30
N HIS A 17 -8.48 -5.03 -20.24
CA HIS A 17 -7.82 -4.69 -18.98
C HIS A 17 -7.16 -5.93 -18.36
N ILE A 18 -7.89 -7.06 -18.28
CA ILE A 18 -7.32 -8.34 -17.83
C ILE A 18 -6.11 -8.75 -18.68
N LEU A 19 -6.23 -8.73 -20.02
CA LEU A 19 -5.13 -9.11 -20.91
C LEU A 19 -3.92 -8.18 -20.78
N THR A 20 -4.15 -6.87 -20.60
CA THR A 20 -3.07 -5.89 -20.38
C THR A 20 -2.31 -6.18 -19.08
N TYR A 21 -3.01 -6.65 -18.05
CA TYR A 21 -2.39 -7.04 -16.78
C TYR A 21 -1.42 -8.21 -16.93
N HIS A 22 -1.59 -9.07 -17.94
CA HIS A 22 -0.68 -10.17 -18.22
C HIS A 22 0.61 -9.74 -18.95
N THR A 23 0.77 -8.44 -19.21
CA THR A 23 1.94 -7.90 -19.91
C THR A 23 2.77 -7.01 -18.99
N VAL A 24 4.09 -7.17 -19.04
CA VAL A 24 5.04 -6.48 -18.14
C VAL A 24 5.99 -5.58 -18.89
N LYS A 25 6.43 -4.51 -18.22
CA LYS A 25 7.37 -3.54 -18.78
C LYS A 25 8.81 -4.07 -18.69
N GLY A 26 9.42 -4.35 -19.84
CA GLY A 26 10.81 -4.82 -19.94
C GLY A 26 10.94 -6.36 -20.00
N SER A 27 12.18 -6.84 -20.13
CA SER A 27 12.48 -8.26 -20.28
C SER A 27 12.82 -8.92 -18.94
N TYR A 28 12.10 -10.01 -18.64
CA TYR A 28 12.28 -10.82 -17.43
C TYR A 28 12.55 -12.28 -17.84
N PRO A 29 13.78 -12.63 -18.21
CA PRO A 29 14.19 -14.03 -18.35
C PRO A 29 14.08 -14.74 -17.00
N ILE A 30 14.08 -16.08 -16.99
CA ILE A 30 13.74 -16.84 -15.78
C ILE A 30 14.60 -16.49 -14.56
N ASP A 31 15.90 -16.25 -14.76
CA ASP A 31 16.83 -15.87 -13.68
C ASP A 31 16.46 -14.53 -13.07
N ARG A 32 16.10 -13.54 -13.90
CA ARG A 32 15.68 -12.22 -13.42
C ARG A 32 14.31 -12.31 -12.75
N LEU A 33 13.37 -13.03 -13.37
CA LEU A 33 12.01 -13.21 -12.86
C LEU A 33 12.04 -13.86 -11.47
N PHE A 34 12.86 -14.90 -11.29
CA PHE A 34 13.05 -15.58 -10.01
C PHE A 34 13.54 -14.64 -8.90
N HIS A 35 14.39 -13.66 -9.23
CA HIS A 35 14.95 -12.70 -8.27
C HIS A 35 14.19 -11.36 -8.20
N SER A 36 13.02 -11.27 -8.85
CA SER A 36 12.18 -10.07 -8.85
C SER A 36 10.88 -10.36 -8.09
N PRO A 37 10.84 -10.16 -6.76
CA PRO A 37 9.63 -10.37 -5.96
C PRO A 37 8.39 -9.69 -6.52
N THR A 38 8.55 -8.55 -7.19
CA THR A 38 7.44 -7.92 -7.91
C THR A 38 7.88 -7.37 -9.27
N ILE A 39 6.99 -7.44 -10.27
CA ILE A 39 7.25 -6.97 -11.64
C ILE A 39 6.20 -5.96 -12.10
N PRO A 40 6.58 -4.86 -12.77
CA PRO A 40 5.66 -3.81 -13.18
C PRO A 40 4.88 -4.20 -14.45
N THR A 41 3.56 -4.00 -14.44
CA THR A 41 2.70 -4.19 -15.61
C THR A 41 2.55 -2.91 -16.44
N HIS A 42 1.84 -3.01 -17.56
CA HIS A 42 1.42 -1.82 -18.33
C HIS A 42 0.22 -1.09 -17.71
N ILE A 43 -0.45 -1.69 -16.73
CA ILE A 43 -1.57 -1.07 -16.04
C ILE A 43 -1.04 -0.09 -15.01
N PRO A 44 -1.56 1.15 -14.99
CA PRO A 44 -1.25 2.09 -13.94
C PRO A 44 -2.07 1.82 -12.66
N THR A 45 -1.49 2.08 -11.49
CA THR A 45 -2.17 2.01 -10.19
C THR A 45 -3.25 3.09 -10.07
N GLU A 46 -3.05 4.26 -10.69
CA GLU A 46 -4.03 5.36 -10.73
C GLU A 46 -4.20 5.89 -12.16
N PRO A 47 -5.36 6.43 -12.56
CA PRO A 47 -5.59 6.87 -13.94
C PRO A 47 -4.96 8.25 -14.29
N ASN A 48 -4.17 8.85 -13.39
CA ASN A 48 -3.57 10.19 -13.58
C ASN A 48 -2.22 10.15 -14.31
N SER A 49 -1.73 11.30 -14.81
CA SER A 49 -0.56 11.35 -15.70
C SER A 49 0.77 10.93 -15.06
N ASN A 50 0.86 10.87 -13.73
CA ASN A 50 2.06 10.46 -12.98
C ASN A 50 1.91 9.07 -12.34
N SER A 51 1.06 8.23 -12.93
CA SER A 51 0.69 6.95 -12.37
C SER A 51 1.82 5.93 -12.41
N LEU A 52 2.06 5.29 -11.28
CA LEU A 52 3.03 4.21 -11.17
C LEU A 52 2.43 2.89 -11.64
N PRO A 53 3.23 1.94 -12.13
CA PRO A 53 2.67 0.70 -12.67
C PRO A 53 2.17 -0.20 -11.55
N GLN A 54 0.96 -0.72 -11.74
CA GLN A 54 0.44 -1.85 -10.99
C GLN A 54 1.39 -3.03 -11.20
N ARG A 55 1.74 -3.73 -10.12
CA ARG A 55 2.72 -4.82 -10.16
C ARG A 55 2.04 -6.17 -10.11
N ILE A 56 2.79 -7.21 -10.44
CA ILE A 56 2.47 -8.62 -10.19
C ILE A 56 3.47 -9.11 -9.14
N THR A 57 2.97 -9.80 -8.12
CA THR A 57 3.83 -10.46 -7.13
C THR A 57 4.32 -11.79 -7.68
N VAL A 58 5.63 -12.06 -7.60
CA VAL A 58 6.29 -13.28 -8.06
C VAL A 58 6.90 -13.97 -6.85
N ARG A 59 6.44 -15.19 -6.55
CA ARG A 59 6.89 -15.95 -5.40
C ARG A 59 7.49 -17.29 -5.83
N PRO A 60 8.76 -17.57 -5.51
CA PRO A 60 9.30 -18.91 -5.62
C PRO A 60 8.54 -19.87 -4.71
N ILE A 61 8.21 -21.05 -5.24
CA ILE A 61 7.74 -22.18 -4.45
C ILE A 61 8.77 -23.33 -4.53
N ILE A 62 8.74 -24.22 -3.52
CA ILE A 62 9.78 -25.23 -3.22
C ILE A 62 10.20 -26.07 -4.45
N THR A 63 9.31 -26.25 -5.43
CA THR A 63 9.51 -27.10 -6.62
C THR A 63 10.04 -26.37 -7.86
N ARG A 64 10.75 -25.24 -7.72
CA ARG A 64 11.22 -24.37 -8.84
C ARG A 64 10.12 -23.78 -9.71
N ASN A 65 8.88 -23.85 -9.24
CA ASN A 65 7.78 -23.15 -9.87
C ASN A 65 7.71 -21.72 -9.31
N LEU A 66 7.14 -20.83 -10.10
CA LEU A 66 6.85 -19.46 -9.69
C LEU A 66 5.34 -19.32 -9.56
N MET A 67 4.91 -18.71 -8.45
CA MET A 67 3.53 -18.36 -8.21
C MET A 67 3.37 -16.85 -8.36
N LEU A 68 2.44 -16.46 -9.24
CA LEU A 68 2.05 -15.10 -9.52
C LEU A 68 0.78 -14.76 -8.72
N ASN A 69 0.76 -13.60 -8.06
CA ASN A 69 -0.37 -13.09 -7.27
C ASN A 69 -1.01 -14.12 -6.33
N PHE A 70 -0.18 -14.97 -5.70
CA PHE A 70 -0.59 -16.00 -4.74
C PHE A 70 -1.51 -17.12 -5.24
N HIS A 71 -1.86 -17.17 -6.53
CA HIS A 71 -2.77 -18.20 -7.04
C HIS A 71 -2.35 -18.83 -8.37
N SER A 72 -1.70 -18.07 -9.25
CA SER A 72 -1.42 -18.53 -10.61
C SER A 72 -0.02 -19.09 -10.70
N ARG A 73 0.15 -20.33 -11.15
CA ARG A 73 1.49 -20.95 -11.27
C ARG A 73 1.99 -20.88 -12.70
N VAL A 74 3.28 -20.58 -12.85
CA VAL A 74 3.97 -20.69 -14.14
C VAL A 74 4.20 -22.17 -14.46
N ILE A 75 3.59 -22.66 -15.54
CA ILE A 75 3.67 -24.05 -16.00
C ILE A 75 4.89 -24.28 -16.90
N SER A 76 5.12 -23.38 -17.86
CA SER A 76 6.26 -23.49 -18.79
C SER A 76 7.18 -22.31 -18.63
N LEU A 77 8.47 -22.60 -18.44
CA LEU A 77 9.50 -21.59 -18.28
C LEU A 77 10.05 -21.16 -19.64
N ASP A 78 10.22 -19.85 -19.80
CA ASP A 78 11.13 -19.18 -20.74
C ASP A 78 11.00 -19.57 -22.23
N LYS A 79 9.81 -19.38 -22.80
CA LYS A 79 9.65 -19.46 -24.27
C LYS A 79 10.07 -18.13 -24.89
N HIS A 80 11.28 -18.07 -25.43
CA HIS A 80 11.76 -16.89 -26.13
C HIS A 80 10.97 -16.63 -27.43
N ALA A 81 10.50 -15.40 -27.57
CA ALA A 81 9.92 -14.83 -28.78
C ALA A 81 10.86 -13.76 -29.35
N SER A 82 10.61 -13.30 -30.58
CA SER A 82 11.46 -12.30 -31.26
C SER A 82 11.59 -10.97 -30.50
N ASN A 83 10.63 -10.64 -29.64
CA ASN A 83 10.54 -9.37 -28.92
C ASN A 83 10.30 -9.53 -27.40
N GLY A 84 10.45 -10.73 -26.84
CA GLY A 84 10.19 -10.94 -25.41
C GLY A 84 10.24 -12.40 -24.97
N VAL A 85 9.74 -12.65 -23.76
CA VAL A 85 9.63 -13.97 -23.16
C VAL A 85 8.17 -14.26 -22.89
N LEU A 86 7.71 -15.44 -23.29
CA LEU A 86 6.37 -15.94 -23.03
C LEU A 86 6.39 -16.97 -21.89
N TYR A 87 5.54 -16.74 -20.90
CA TYR A 87 5.28 -17.67 -19.81
C TYR A 87 3.86 -18.23 -19.94
N HIS A 88 3.71 -19.54 -19.80
CA HIS A 88 2.40 -20.17 -19.70
C HIS A 88 2.05 -20.29 -18.22
N ILE A 89 0.84 -19.85 -17.85
CA ILE A 89 0.32 -19.88 -16.49
C ILE A 89 -0.95 -20.73 -16.41
N ASP A 90 -1.21 -21.34 -15.26
CA ASP A 90 -2.36 -22.23 -15.07
C ASP A 90 -3.68 -21.49 -14.80
N SER A 91 -3.63 -20.21 -14.47
CA SER A 91 -4.77 -19.39 -14.07
C SER A 91 -4.67 -17.98 -14.62
N VAL A 92 -5.80 -17.38 -15.00
CA VAL A 92 -5.84 -15.98 -15.45
C VAL A 92 -5.49 -15.05 -14.29
N LEU A 93 -4.54 -14.14 -14.50
CA LEU A 93 -4.24 -13.07 -13.55
C LEU A 93 -5.37 -12.05 -13.54
N LEU A 94 -6.01 -11.89 -12.40
CA LEU A 94 -6.97 -10.81 -12.19
C LEU A 94 -6.22 -9.59 -11.65
N PRO A 95 -6.43 -8.38 -12.22
CA PRO A 95 -6.02 -7.14 -11.59
C PRO A 95 -6.49 -7.12 -10.13
N PRO A 96 -5.68 -6.58 -9.21
CA PRO A 96 -6.02 -6.64 -7.80
C PRO A 96 -7.30 -5.85 -7.53
N PRO A 97 -8.18 -6.35 -6.65
CA PRO A 97 -9.36 -5.59 -6.23
C PRO A 97 -8.98 -4.49 -5.24
N ALA A 98 -9.96 -3.68 -4.84
CA ALA A 98 -9.73 -2.64 -3.83
C ALA A 98 -9.33 -3.26 -2.48
N ALA A 99 -8.56 -2.53 -1.68
CA ALA A 99 -8.05 -2.98 -0.39
C ALA A 99 -9.18 -3.41 0.56
N LEU A 100 -10.27 -2.65 0.62
CA LEU A 100 -11.43 -2.99 1.46
C LEU A 100 -12.09 -4.30 1.02
N THR A 101 -12.21 -4.52 -0.30
CA THR A 101 -12.73 -5.78 -0.86
C THR A 101 -11.85 -6.99 -0.48
N LEU A 102 -10.53 -6.85 -0.45
CA LEU A 102 -9.63 -7.92 0.01
C LEU A 102 -9.85 -8.28 1.47
N LEU A 103 -10.05 -7.27 2.33
CA LEU A 103 -10.31 -7.47 3.75
C LEU A 103 -11.64 -8.20 3.98
N ASP A 104 -12.67 -7.88 3.19
CA ASP A 104 -14.00 -8.49 3.31
C ASP A 104 -14.03 -9.96 2.82
N ILE A 105 -13.17 -10.33 1.84
CA ILE A 105 -13.10 -11.70 1.32
C ILE A 105 -12.36 -12.65 2.26
N ILE A 106 -11.50 -12.13 3.16
CA ILE A 106 -10.70 -12.94 4.10
C ILE A 106 -11.04 -12.57 5.56
N PRO A 107 -12.31 -12.73 5.98
CA PRO A 107 -12.73 -12.32 7.33
C PRO A 107 -12.07 -13.15 8.43
N LEU A 108 -11.67 -14.39 8.12
CA LEU A 108 -10.98 -15.28 9.06
C LEU A 108 -9.68 -14.66 9.59
N GLU A 109 -8.98 -13.90 8.76
CA GLU A 109 -7.73 -13.23 9.14
C GLU A 109 -7.97 -11.78 9.56
N PHE A 110 -8.95 -11.06 9.00
CA PHE A 110 -9.01 -9.59 9.12
C PHE A 110 -10.29 -8.99 9.72
N SER A 111 -11.27 -9.78 10.16
CA SER A 111 -12.56 -9.26 10.64
C SER A 111 -12.45 -8.20 11.76
N THR A 112 -11.49 -8.33 12.68
CA THR A 112 -11.27 -7.35 13.76
C THR A 112 -10.74 -6.02 13.20
N PHE A 113 -9.81 -6.07 12.25
CA PHE A 113 -9.28 -4.88 11.59
C PHE A 113 -10.36 -4.19 10.74
N THR A 114 -11.12 -4.97 9.97
CA THR A 114 -12.26 -4.47 9.18
C THR A 114 -13.30 -3.77 10.07
N LEU A 115 -13.66 -4.37 11.21
CA LEU A 115 -14.57 -3.75 12.17
C LEU A 115 -14.01 -2.42 12.70
N ALA A 116 -12.70 -2.36 12.99
CA ALA A 116 -12.05 -1.15 13.46
C ALA A 116 -12.06 -0.03 12.40
N LEU A 117 -11.88 -0.36 11.12
CA LEU A 117 -12.00 0.60 10.02
C LEU A 117 -13.40 1.24 10.00
N TYR A 118 -14.45 0.43 10.02
CA TYR A 118 -15.84 0.93 10.01
C TYR A 118 -16.19 1.74 11.27
N LYS A 119 -15.71 1.30 12.45
CA LYS A 119 -15.96 2.01 13.72
C LYS A 119 -15.27 3.36 13.79
N THR A 120 -14.14 3.52 13.12
CA THR A 120 -13.34 4.75 13.11
C THR A 120 -13.61 5.63 11.89
N GLY A 121 -14.38 5.14 10.91
CA GLY A 121 -14.64 5.83 9.64
C GLY A 121 -13.44 5.86 8.68
N LEU A 122 -12.41 5.04 8.95
CA LEU A 122 -11.19 4.96 8.14
C LEU A 122 -11.34 4.07 6.90
N ASP A 123 -12.44 3.31 6.80
CA ASP A 123 -12.87 2.65 5.55
C ASP A 123 -12.97 3.65 4.38
N ARG A 124 -13.32 4.90 4.67
CA ARG A 124 -13.38 5.99 3.69
C ARG A 124 -12.03 6.33 3.08
N VAL A 125 -10.93 6.14 3.80
CA VAL A 125 -9.57 6.37 3.24
C VAL A 125 -9.29 5.36 2.14
N LEU A 126 -9.77 4.12 2.29
CA LEU A 126 -9.67 3.06 1.29
C LEU A 126 -10.68 3.21 0.14
N ASN A 127 -11.74 4.00 0.33
CA ASN A 127 -12.77 4.25 -0.70
C ASN A 127 -12.57 5.60 -1.43
N THR A 128 -11.83 6.55 -0.85
CA THR A 128 -11.57 7.86 -1.47
C THR A 128 -10.65 7.72 -2.69
N SER A 129 -9.72 6.76 -2.66
CA SER A 129 -9.00 6.29 -3.85
C SER A 129 -9.94 5.85 -4.98
N ILE A 130 -11.11 5.28 -4.67
CA ILE A 130 -12.14 4.91 -5.66
C ILE A 130 -12.98 6.12 -6.07
N THR A 131 -13.23 7.08 -5.18
CA THR A 131 -14.06 8.26 -5.51
C THR A 131 -13.32 9.26 -6.41
N SER A 132 -12.00 9.40 -6.26
CA SER A 132 -11.14 10.09 -7.25
C SER A 132 -11.13 9.37 -8.62
N ARG A 133 -11.47 8.07 -8.69
CA ARG A 133 -11.64 7.32 -9.96
C ARG A 133 -12.96 7.65 -10.67
N ASN A 134 -14.02 8.03 -9.94
CA ASN A 134 -15.34 8.30 -10.55
C ASN A 134 -15.56 9.76 -10.99
N GLN A 135 -14.84 10.75 -10.42
CA GLN A 135 -14.98 12.13 -10.89
C GLN A 135 -14.41 12.37 -12.29
N ASN A 136 -13.48 11.53 -12.75
CA ASN A 136 -12.92 11.60 -14.11
C ASN A 136 -13.77 10.89 -15.19
N LEU A 137 -14.84 10.18 -14.81
CA LEU A 137 -15.79 9.57 -15.75
C LEU A 137 -17.12 10.35 -15.84
N GLN A 138 -17.34 11.34 -14.97
CA GLN A 138 -18.53 12.21 -14.99
C GLN A 138 -18.28 13.57 -15.68
N SER A 139 -17.06 13.91 -16.06
CA SER A 139 -16.71 15.17 -16.74
C SER A 139 -16.85 15.15 -18.27
N LEU A 140 -17.60 14.18 -18.83
CA LEU A 140 -17.92 14.12 -20.27
C LEU A 140 -19.40 14.38 -20.60
N ASN A 141 -20.23 14.78 -19.64
CA ASN A 141 -21.63 15.15 -19.90
C ASN A 141 -22.05 16.39 -19.12
N LEU A 142 -21.62 17.56 -19.62
CA LEU A 142 -22.37 18.82 -19.50
C LEU A 142 -22.26 19.55 -20.85
N GLN A 143 -23.23 19.29 -21.73
CA GLN A 143 -23.65 20.26 -22.74
C GLN A 143 -24.50 21.30 -22.02
N ASP A 144 -24.03 22.54 -21.94
CA ASP A 144 -24.73 23.71 -22.47
C ASP A 144 -23.98 25.01 -22.15
N ASN A 145 -23.71 25.76 -23.21
CA ASN A 145 -23.75 27.21 -23.35
C ASN A 145 -23.35 28.09 -22.16
N ASP A 146 -22.15 28.68 -22.24
CA ASP A 146 -22.07 30.13 -22.11
C ASP A 146 -20.84 30.72 -22.82
N ILE A 147 -21.14 31.46 -23.89
CA ILE A 147 -20.21 32.31 -24.64
C ILE A 147 -20.06 33.60 -23.83
N ARG A 148 -18.84 33.94 -23.38
CA ARG A 148 -18.42 35.33 -23.14
C ARG A 148 -16.91 35.47 -23.29
N HIS A 149 -16.54 36.31 -24.26
CA HIS A 149 -15.18 36.78 -24.54
C HIS A 149 -14.49 37.36 -23.30
N THR A 150 -13.26 36.94 -22.98
CA THR A 150 -12.21 37.87 -22.54
C THR A 150 -10.78 37.32 -22.77
N GLN A 151 -10.09 37.95 -23.70
CA GLN A 151 -8.65 38.26 -23.79
C GLN A 151 -7.58 37.23 -23.36
N LEU A 152 -6.76 36.84 -24.35
CA LEU A 152 -5.40 36.29 -24.19
C LEU A 152 -4.49 37.27 -23.42
N PRO A 153 -3.69 36.79 -22.44
CA PRO A 153 -2.42 37.40 -22.11
C PRO A 153 -1.24 36.63 -22.74
N LYS A 154 -0.29 37.44 -23.19
CA LYS A 154 0.94 37.13 -23.90
C LYS A 154 1.95 36.42 -23.00
N SER A 155 2.77 35.61 -23.66
CA SER A 155 3.92 34.85 -23.16
C SER A 155 4.96 35.66 -22.38
N SER A 156 5.42 35.10 -21.25
CA SER A 156 6.80 35.19 -20.76
C SER A 156 7.10 33.97 -19.87
N PRO A 157 8.34 33.43 -19.87
CA PRO A 157 8.63 32.11 -19.33
C PRO A 157 8.90 32.20 -17.82
N HIS A 158 7.85 32.20 -17.03
CA HIS A 158 7.99 31.80 -15.64
C HIS A 158 8.06 30.28 -15.61
N LYS A 159 9.17 29.74 -15.09
CA LYS A 159 9.27 28.34 -14.63
C LYS A 159 8.18 28.13 -13.59
N GLU A 160 6.99 27.74 -14.04
CA GLU A 160 6.05 27.02 -13.23
C GLU A 160 6.78 25.77 -12.77
N LYS A 161 7.08 25.70 -11.47
CA LYS A 161 7.32 24.41 -10.85
C LYS A 161 6.05 23.62 -11.09
N GLU A 162 6.07 22.72 -12.08
CA GLU A 162 5.11 21.64 -12.17
C GLU A 162 5.01 21.05 -10.76
N LYS A 163 3.85 21.16 -10.13
CA LYS A 163 3.53 20.34 -8.98
C LYS A 163 3.55 18.90 -9.52
N LYS A 164 4.71 18.22 -9.39
CA LYS A 164 4.82 16.76 -9.52
C LYS A 164 3.64 16.20 -8.72
N GLY A 165 2.71 15.56 -9.41
CA GLY A 165 1.47 15.07 -8.79
C GLY A 165 1.78 14.19 -7.58
N GLU A 166 0.86 14.17 -6.62
CA GLU A 166 0.85 13.23 -5.49
C GLU A 166 0.90 11.80 -6.04
N GLY A 167 2.11 11.27 -6.17
CA GLY A 167 2.38 9.92 -6.62
C GLY A 167 2.42 8.98 -5.43
N GLY A 168 2.55 7.68 -5.70
CA GLY A 168 3.01 6.73 -4.68
C GLY A 168 1.95 5.90 -3.97
N GLY A 169 0.64 6.10 -4.14
CA GLY A 169 -0.38 5.12 -3.69
C GLY A 169 -0.44 4.89 -2.16
N LEU A 170 -0.80 3.67 -1.74
CA LEU A 170 -1.01 3.26 -0.35
C LEU A 170 -0.06 2.12 0.07
N THR A 171 0.53 2.21 1.26
CA THR A 171 1.05 1.06 1.99
C THR A 171 0.20 0.81 3.23
N LEU A 172 -0.33 -0.40 3.37
CA LEU A 172 -1.16 -0.78 4.50
C LEU A 172 -0.56 -1.96 5.26
N PHE A 173 -0.31 -1.79 6.55
CA PHE A 173 0.13 -2.87 7.43
C PHE A 173 -1.10 -3.54 8.06
N LEU A 174 -1.32 -4.82 7.78
CA LEU A 174 -2.53 -5.53 8.15
C LEU A 174 -2.32 -6.41 9.38
N PRO A 175 -2.80 -6.01 10.57
CA PRO A 175 -2.87 -6.92 11.70
C PRO A 175 -3.94 -7.99 11.46
N THR A 176 -3.60 -9.24 11.75
CA THR A 176 -4.56 -10.34 11.77
C THR A 176 -5.41 -10.31 13.05
N ASN A 177 -6.51 -11.06 13.07
CA ASN A 177 -7.31 -11.33 14.26
C ASN A 177 -6.45 -11.86 15.41
N SER A 178 -5.49 -12.74 15.12
CA SER A 178 -4.55 -13.25 16.13
C SER A 178 -3.62 -12.15 16.66
N ALA A 179 -3.22 -11.19 15.83
CA ALA A 179 -2.38 -10.07 16.25
C ALA A 179 -3.09 -9.17 17.26
N PHE A 180 -4.40 -8.91 17.08
CA PHE A 180 -5.20 -8.18 18.08
C PHE A 180 -5.25 -8.92 19.42
N SER A 181 -5.57 -10.22 19.40
CA SER A 181 -5.63 -11.05 20.61
C SER A 181 -4.27 -11.21 21.30
N ALA A 182 -3.17 -11.19 20.54
CA ALA A 182 -1.81 -11.25 21.08
C ALA A 182 -1.32 -9.91 21.65
N THR A 183 -1.89 -8.80 21.20
CA THR A 183 -1.47 -7.45 21.63
C THR A 183 -2.30 -6.92 22.79
N PHE A 184 -3.61 -7.19 22.80
CA PHE A 184 -4.54 -6.61 23.75
C PHE A 184 -5.25 -7.68 24.57
N THR A 185 -5.42 -7.42 25.87
CA THR A 185 -6.31 -8.22 26.72
C THR A 185 -7.76 -8.07 26.25
N PRO A 186 -8.66 -9.01 26.56
CA PRO A 186 -10.08 -8.88 26.24
C PRO A 186 -10.70 -7.57 26.77
N GLN A 187 -10.28 -7.10 27.95
CA GLN A 187 -10.74 -5.85 28.53
C GLN A 187 -10.23 -4.63 27.76
N ALA A 188 -8.95 -4.62 27.38
CA ALA A 188 -8.38 -3.55 26.57
C ALA A 188 -9.02 -3.49 25.19
N LEU A 189 -9.27 -4.65 24.56
CA LEU A 189 -9.96 -4.72 23.28
C LEU A 189 -11.41 -4.21 23.40
N ALA A 190 -12.14 -4.61 24.44
CA ALA A 190 -13.50 -4.10 24.71
C ALA A 190 -13.51 -2.58 24.89
N PHE A 191 -12.52 -2.03 25.62
CA PHE A 191 -12.34 -0.59 25.75
C PHE A 191 -12.08 0.08 24.40
N LEU A 192 -11.13 -0.42 23.59
CA LEU A 192 -10.82 0.16 22.28
C LEU A 192 -12.05 0.27 21.37
N PHE A 193 -12.95 -0.71 21.43
CA PHE A 193 -14.19 -0.73 20.66
C PHE A 193 -15.39 -0.03 21.34
N SER A 194 -15.19 0.54 22.54
CA SER A 194 -16.19 1.37 23.21
C SER A 194 -16.18 2.81 22.70
N PRO A 195 -17.24 3.61 22.97
CA PRO A 195 -17.25 5.03 22.64
C PRO A 195 -16.05 5.80 23.22
N GLU A 196 -15.62 5.45 24.44
CA GLU A 196 -14.51 6.09 25.16
C GLU A 196 -13.15 5.73 24.57
N GLY A 197 -12.98 4.50 24.08
CA GLY A 197 -11.74 4.04 23.45
C GLY A 197 -11.59 4.40 21.97
N SER A 198 -12.65 4.93 21.34
CA SER A 198 -12.69 5.18 19.89
C SER A 198 -11.55 6.07 19.38
N THR A 199 -11.09 7.05 20.18
CA THR A 199 -9.94 7.90 19.83
C THR A 199 -8.64 7.11 19.77
N TYR A 200 -8.43 6.19 20.72
CA TYR A 200 -7.26 5.30 20.77
C TYR A 200 -7.30 4.28 19.63
N LEU A 201 -8.47 3.70 19.36
CA LEU A 201 -8.65 2.80 18.22
C LEU A 201 -8.35 3.53 16.90
N SER A 202 -8.86 4.76 16.72
CA SER A 202 -8.56 5.58 15.54
C SER A 202 -7.05 5.84 15.40
N ALA A 203 -6.35 6.15 16.49
CA ALA A 203 -4.91 6.37 16.46
C ALA A 203 -4.13 5.10 16.09
N ILE A 204 -4.48 3.96 16.69
CA ILE A 204 -3.88 2.66 16.36
C ILE A 204 -4.09 2.33 14.89
N ILE A 205 -5.31 2.46 14.37
CA ILE A 205 -5.60 2.13 12.98
C ILE A 205 -4.89 3.08 12.02
N LYS A 206 -4.89 4.41 12.26
CA LYS A 206 -4.14 5.38 11.44
C LYS A 206 -2.64 5.06 11.35
N TYR A 207 -2.05 4.52 12.41
CA TYR A 207 -0.63 4.15 12.44
C TYR A 207 -0.28 2.97 11.50
N HIS A 208 -1.28 2.25 10.99
CA HIS A 208 -1.09 1.17 10.02
C HIS A 208 -1.13 1.64 8.56
N PHE A 209 -1.47 2.91 8.31
CA PHE A 209 -1.63 3.47 6.97
C PHE A 209 -0.45 4.38 6.64
N VAL A 210 0.15 4.20 5.46
CA VAL A 210 1.04 5.19 4.84
C VAL A 210 0.41 5.61 3.52
N VAL A 211 0.08 6.89 3.39
CA VAL A 211 -0.56 7.46 2.21
C VAL A 211 0.46 8.25 1.39
N GLY A 212 0.44 8.07 0.07
CA GLY A 212 1.36 8.69 -0.86
C GLY A 212 2.66 7.90 -1.08
N GLU A 213 2.82 6.73 -0.47
CA GLU A 213 3.99 5.86 -0.70
C GLU A 213 3.55 4.39 -0.71
N THR A 214 4.07 3.61 -1.67
CA THR A 214 3.77 2.18 -1.83
C THR A 214 5.06 1.40 -1.71
N LEU A 215 5.23 0.75 -0.57
CA LEU A 215 6.34 -0.14 -0.31
C LEU A 215 6.01 -1.53 -0.81
N TYR A 216 6.75 -2.01 -1.80
CA TYR A 216 6.85 -3.43 -2.16
C TYR A 216 8.07 -4.04 -1.48
N SER A 217 8.13 -5.36 -1.43
CA SER A 217 9.25 -6.08 -0.83
C SER A 217 10.61 -5.86 -1.51
N ASP A 218 10.62 -5.33 -2.73
CA ASP A 218 11.82 -5.07 -3.52
C ASP A 218 11.93 -3.64 -4.08
N THR A 219 10.96 -2.76 -3.79
CA THR A 219 10.92 -1.41 -4.37
C THR A 219 10.02 -0.50 -3.54
N LEU A 220 10.39 0.78 -3.43
CA LEU A 220 9.54 1.84 -2.90
C LEU A 220 9.06 2.76 -4.02
N TYR A 221 7.76 3.00 -4.06
CA TYR A 221 7.14 4.07 -4.83
C TYR A 221 7.01 5.30 -3.93
N THR A 222 7.67 6.39 -4.27
CA THR A 222 7.71 7.59 -3.44
C THR A 222 6.54 8.54 -3.74
N LYS A 223 6.27 9.45 -2.80
CA LYS A 223 5.30 10.55 -2.96
C LYS A 223 5.57 11.48 -4.16
N HIS A 224 6.79 11.45 -4.68
CA HIS A 224 7.21 12.25 -5.83
C HIS A 224 7.07 11.50 -7.17
N GLY A 225 6.48 10.31 -7.15
CA GLY A 225 6.32 9.45 -8.32
C GLY A 225 7.61 8.76 -8.75
N ASP A 226 8.60 8.66 -7.88
CA ASP A 226 9.86 7.99 -8.19
C ASP A 226 9.78 6.51 -7.79
N ILE A 227 10.39 5.64 -8.62
CA ILE A 227 10.52 4.21 -8.35
C ILE A 227 11.94 3.95 -7.83
N VAL A 228 12.05 3.57 -6.56
CA VAL A 228 13.33 3.35 -5.87
C VAL A 228 13.49 1.86 -5.57
N PRO A 229 14.31 1.11 -6.35
CA PRO A 229 14.58 -0.29 -6.07
C PRO A 229 15.30 -0.48 -4.74
N LEU A 230 14.91 -1.50 -3.97
CA LEU A 230 15.60 -1.84 -2.74
C LEU A 230 16.82 -2.72 -3.04
N PRO A 231 18.01 -2.42 -2.46
CA PRO A 231 19.22 -3.22 -2.66
C PRO A 231 19.03 -4.68 -2.25
N SER A 232 19.72 -5.56 -2.98
CA SER A 232 19.59 -7.01 -2.84
C SER A 232 20.41 -7.64 -1.72
N ARG A 233 21.30 -6.87 -1.07
CA ARG A 233 22.33 -7.41 -0.15
C ARG A 233 22.40 -6.65 1.16
N ASP A 234 22.22 -5.34 1.11
CA ASP A 234 22.25 -4.47 2.28
C ASP A 234 20.85 -4.28 2.87
N VAL A 235 20.81 -3.96 4.17
CA VAL A 235 19.57 -3.57 4.83
C VAL A 235 19.24 -2.14 4.41
N SER A 236 18.04 -1.95 3.89
CA SER A 236 17.49 -0.62 3.64
C SER A 236 16.69 -0.19 4.85
N HIS A 237 17.09 0.92 5.46
CA HIS A 237 16.35 1.56 6.53
C HIS A 237 15.47 2.65 5.90
N LEU A 238 14.16 2.44 5.94
CA LEU A 238 13.17 3.34 5.37
C LEU A 238 12.39 4.03 6.49
N GLU A 239 12.12 5.32 6.30
CA GLU A 239 11.26 6.10 7.17
C GLU A 239 10.01 6.49 6.39
N MET A 240 8.84 6.05 6.86
CA MET A 240 7.56 6.29 6.18
C MET A 240 6.58 6.99 7.12
N GLY A 241 5.93 8.04 6.64
CA GLY A 241 4.96 8.80 7.45
C GLY A 241 3.62 8.08 7.53
N SER A 242 3.17 7.72 8.72
CA SER A 242 1.83 7.14 8.88
C SER A 242 0.72 8.20 8.79
N LEU A 243 -0.53 7.77 8.67
CA LEU A 243 -1.70 8.65 8.71
C LEU A 243 -1.95 9.24 10.12
N LEU A 244 -1.28 8.73 11.15
CA LEU A 244 -1.39 9.26 12.50
C LEU A 244 -0.57 10.55 12.61
N HIS A 245 -1.24 11.67 12.81
CA HIS A 245 -0.62 12.97 13.01
C HIS A 245 -0.56 13.27 14.51
N GLY A 246 0.62 13.64 14.99
CA GLY A 246 0.79 13.92 16.40
C GLY A 246 0.27 15.29 16.79
N VAL A 247 -0.58 15.37 17.81
CA VAL A 247 -1.06 16.65 18.35
C VAL A 247 0.12 17.43 18.93
N ARG A 248 0.37 18.66 18.45
CA ARG A 248 1.30 19.58 19.12
C ARG A 248 0.59 20.22 20.31
N SER A 249 1.09 19.95 21.52
CA SER A 249 0.65 20.58 22.75
C SER A 249 1.22 22.01 22.85
N HIS A 250 0.85 22.92 21.96
CA HIS A 250 1.11 24.35 22.18
C HIS A 250 -0.20 25.14 22.01
N PRO A 251 -0.71 25.80 23.07
CA PRO A 251 -1.99 26.51 23.04
C PRO A 251 -1.90 27.88 22.36
N SER A 252 -0.90 28.11 21.52
CA SER A 252 -0.71 29.37 20.82
C SER A 252 -0.48 29.11 19.34
N TYR A 253 -1.38 29.71 18.55
CA TYR A 253 -1.29 30.01 17.12
C TYR A 253 -2.06 29.08 16.15
N ASP A 254 -3.11 29.67 15.56
CA ASP A 254 -3.60 29.51 14.18
C ASP A 254 -3.50 28.11 13.53
N GLY A 255 -4.52 27.29 13.78
CA GLY A 255 -5.44 26.83 12.73
C GLY A 255 -4.96 26.01 11.52
N SER A 256 -3.66 25.85 11.23
CA SER A 256 -3.21 25.30 9.95
C SER A 256 -2.01 24.33 10.00
N ASP A 257 -1.52 23.92 11.17
CA ASP A 257 -0.39 22.99 11.27
C ASP A 257 -0.90 21.60 11.64
N GLU A 258 -1.24 20.78 10.63
CA GLU A 258 -1.42 19.34 10.82
C GLU A 258 -0.13 18.80 11.45
N GLY A 259 -0.20 18.42 12.73
CA GLY A 259 0.98 18.05 13.49
C GLY A 259 1.75 16.89 12.85
N LYS A 260 3.09 16.86 13.02
CA LYS A 260 3.98 15.92 12.31
C LYS A 260 3.45 14.48 12.35
N ALA A 261 3.36 13.85 11.17
CA ALA A 261 3.03 12.44 11.02
C ALA A 261 3.97 11.55 11.85
N GLU A 262 3.41 10.54 12.52
CA GLU A 262 4.16 9.52 13.25
C GLU A 262 4.88 8.63 12.24
N THR A 263 6.17 8.44 12.44
CA THR A 263 7.04 7.72 11.50
C THR A 263 7.05 6.22 11.81
N LEU A 264 6.85 5.41 10.78
CA LEU A 264 7.17 3.99 10.78
C LEU A 264 8.61 3.81 10.28
N PHE A 265 9.37 2.99 10.98
CA PHE A 265 10.72 2.58 10.56
C PHE A 265 10.64 1.20 9.94
N ILE A 266 11.04 1.04 8.68
CA ILE A 266 11.00 -0.24 8.00
C ILE A 266 12.42 -0.68 7.64
N ASP A 267 12.81 -1.85 8.14
CA ASP A 267 14.03 -2.53 7.73
C ASP A 267 13.67 -3.52 6.62
N ALA A 268 14.17 -3.25 5.42
CA ALA A 268 14.01 -4.12 4.27
C ALA A 268 15.32 -4.79 3.91
N LYS A 269 15.31 -6.12 3.81
CA LYS A 269 16.46 -6.92 3.39
C LYS A 269 16.00 -7.95 2.39
N ARG A 270 16.84 -8.26 1.41
CA ARG A 270 16.60 -9.35 0.47
C ARG A 270 17.73 -10.36 0.53
N HIS A 271 17.39 -11.65 0.50
CA HIS A 271 18.35 -12.72 0.32
C HIS A 271 17.96 -13.55 -0.91
N GLY A 272 18.59 -13.26 -2.05
CA GLY A 272 18.21 -13.84 -3.33
C GLY A 272 16.76 -13.51 -3.68
N ALA A 273 15.93 -14.53 -3.84
CA ALA A 273 14.51 -14.39 -4.17
C ALA A 273 13.57 -14.21 -2.96
N TYR A 274 14.13 -14.23 -1.74
CA TYR A 274 13.36 -14.18 -0.51
C TYR A 274 13.54 -12.82 0.16
N PRO A 275 12.57 -11.90 0.02
CA PRO A 275 12.60 -10.64 0.75
C PRO A 275 12.25 -10.85 2.23
N PHE A 276 12.61 -9.87 3.04
CA PHE A 276 12.33 -9.78 4.45
C PHE A 276 12.03 -8.32 4.79
N LEU A 277 10.91 -8.07 5.45
CA LEU A 277 10.54 -6.76 5.96
C LEU A 277 10.31 -6.85 7.47
N ARG A 278 10.77 -5.83 8.20
CA ARG A 278 10.46 -5.64 9.61
C ARG A 278 10.06 -4.20 9.85
N VAL A 279 9.01 -4.00 10.65
CA VAL A 279 8.48 -2.67 11.00
C VAL A 279 8.81 -2.38 12.46
N ASN A 280 9.28 -1.16 12.73
CA ASN A 280 9.67 -0.62 14.03
C ASN A 280 10.68 -1.51 14.79
N GLY A 281 11.54 -2.25 14.07
CA GLY A 281 12.58 -3.10 14.66
C GLY A 281 12.09 -4.39 15.35
N TYR A 282 10.78 -4.57 15.56
CA TYR A 282 10.20 -5.75 16.22
C TYR A 282 9.18 -6.51 15.36
N GLN A 283 8.39 -5.83 14.52
CA GLN A 283 7.25 -6.47 13.87
C GLN A 283 7.64 -7.13 12.55
N SER A 284 7.64 -8.45 12.52
CA SER A 284 7.83 -9.24 11.29
C SER A 284 6.56 -9.24 10.42
N ILE A 285 6.77 -9.36 9.10
CA ILE A 285 5.68 -9.49 8.11
C ILE A 285 5.49 -10.98 7.75
N LYS A 286 4.28 -11.50 7.98
CA LYS A 286 3.85 -12.87 7.63
C LYS A 286 3.68 -13.03 6.12
N THR A 287 3.06 -12.04 5.48
CA THR A 287 2.81 -12.04 4.03
C THR A 287 3.08 -10.66 3.48
N MET A 288 4.05 -10.56 2.58
CA MET A 288 4.37 -9.33 1.86
C MET A 288 3.68 -9.31 0.51
N ASP A 289 3.47 -8.10 -0.01
CA ASP A 289 3.02 -7.85 -1.38
C ASP A 289 1.61 -8.35 -1.72
N LEU A 290 0.67 -8.18 -0.79
CA LEU A 290 -0.75 -8.36 -1.08
C LEU A 290 -1.27 -7.10 -1.80
N LEU A 291 -1.39 -7.21 -3.12
CA LEU A 291 -1.67 -6.09 -4.01
C LEU A 291 -3.14 -5.64 -3.94
N SER A 292 -3.38 -4.34 -3.91
CA SER A 292 -4.70 -3.72 -4.12
C SER A 292 -4.65 -2.69 -5.26
N VAL A 293 -5.80 -2.16 -5.69
CA VAL A 293 -5.82 -1.04 -6.66
C VAL A 293 -5.15 0.21 -6.08
N GLU A 294 -5.26 0.43 -4.76
CA GLU A 294 -4.70 1.59 -4.06
C GLU A 294 -3.18 1.51 -3.88
N GLY A 295 -2.62 0.30 -3.90
CA GLY A 295 -1.20 0.08 -3.64
C GLY A 295 -0.91 -1.31 -3.12
N ASN A 296 -0.28 -1.40 -1.95
CA ASN A 296 0.25 -2.64 -1.42
C ASN A 296 -0.06 -2.84 0.06
N MET A 297 -0.31 -4.09 0.44
CA MET A 297 -0.65 -4.48 1.81
C MET A 297 0.34 -5.53 2.32
N HIS A 298 0.80 -5.37 3.56
CA HIS A 298 1.72 -6.28 4.24
C HIS A 298 1.06 -6.83 5.50
N VAL A 299 0.88 -8.14 5.58
CA VAL A 299 0.24 -8.82 6.73
C VAL A 299 1.24 -8.97 7.87
N LEU A 300 0.92 -8.40 9.02
CA LEU A 300 1.71 -8.51 10.24
C LEU A 300 1.60 -9.93 10.81
N ASN A 301 2.69 -10.42 11.39
CA ASN A 301 2.75 -11.80 11.91
C ASN A 301 2.23 -11.94 13.36
N GLU A 302 2.57 -10.99 14.22
CA GLU A 302 2.56 -11.22 15.68
C GLU A 302 1.71 -10.22 16.44
N ARG A 303 1.90 -8.92 16.21
CA ARG A 303 1.27 -7.86 17.00
C ARG A 303 0.72 -6.76 16.11
N VAL A 304 -0.21 -6.01 16.69
CA VAL A 304 -0.72 -4.75 16.15
C VAL A 304 0.36 -3.69 16.34
N LEU A 305 0.55 -2.81 15.35
CA LEU A 305 1.45 -1.67 15.52
C LEU A 305 0.81 -0.67 16.49
N VAL A 306 1.47 -0.44 17.62
CA VAL A 306 1.05 0.55 18.61
C VAL A 306 1.98 1.76 18.49
N PRO A 307 1.44 2.99 18.32
CA PRO A 307 2.24 4.21 18.31
C PRO A 307 3.05 4.36 19.62
N PRO A 308 4.27 4.90 19.57
CA PRO A 308 5.05 5.16 20.77
C PRO A 308 4.35 6.20 21.66
N LYS A 309 4.44 6.02 22.99
CA LYS A 309 3.88 6.95 23.96
C LYS A 309 4.70 8.24 23.96
N ARG A 310 4.06 9.39 23.68
CA ARG A 310 4.67 10.71 23.91
C ARG A 310 4.62 11.01 25.41
N VAL A 311 5.76 10.91 26.09
CA VAL A 311 5.91 11.47 27.44
C VAL A 311 6.02 12.98 27.27
N GLY A 312 5.11 13.73 27.90
CA GLY A 312 5.15 15.19 27.88
C GLY A 312 6.48 15.70 28.45
N ASP A 313 7.11 16.61 27.72
CA ASP A 313 8.26 17.44 28.08
C ASP A 313 9.26 16.88 29.11
N GLY A 314 10.40 16.39 28.62
CA GLY A 314 11.66 16.48 29.38
C GLY A 314 12.61 15.31 29.29
N GLU A 315 12.15 14.07 29.09
CA GLU A 315 13.06 12.92 29.07
C GLU A 315 12.85 12.07 27.82
N LYS A 316 13.77 12.24 26.88
CA LYS A 316 14.01 11.25 25.82
C LYS A 316 14.57 9.99 26.47
N TYR A 317 13.69 9.07 26.89
CA TYR A 317 14.02 7.65 26.77
C TYR A 317 13.91 7.28 25.29
N ALA A 318 14.82 7.82 24.48
CA ALA A 318 15.15 7.20 23.22
C ALA A 318 15.88 5.91 23.60
N VAL A 319 15.13 4.84 23.83
CA VAL A 319 15.71 3.50 23.70
C VAL A 319 16.07 3.40 22.23
N ASP A 320 17.34 3.65 21.91
CA ASP A 320 17.89 3.39 20.60
C ASP A 320 17.64 1.91 20.28
N PRO A 321 16.84 1.57 19.25
CA PRO A 321 16.61 0.19 18.87
C PRO A 321 17.90 -0.57 18.49
N ARG A 322 19.02 0.16 18.31
CA ARG A 322 20.33 -0.37 17.90
C ARG A 322 21.21 -0.88 19.04
N GLU A 323 20.80 -0.78 20.31
CA GLU A 323 21.58 -1.28 21.46
C GLU A 323 21.19 -2.69 21.94
N ARG A 324 20.37 -3.45 21.19
CA ARG A 324 20.08 -4.86 21.54
C ARG A 324 20.89 -5.82 20.69
N GLU A 325 22.14 -6.03 21.08
CA GLU A 325 23.05 -7.02 20.47
C GLU A 325 22.95 -8.42 21.08
N ASP A 326 22.06 -8.65 22.04
CA ASP A 326 22.01 -9.89 22.80
C ASP A 326 20.59 -10.46 22.84
N GLY A 327 20.47 -11.69 22.33
CA GLY A 327 19.24 -12.46 22.32
C GLY A 327 18.73 -12.77 23.73
N TYR A 328 17.39 -12.92 23.81
CA TYR A 328 16.61 -13.26 24.99
C TYR A 328 16.67 -12.26 26.16
N LEU A 329 15.59 -11.51 26.36
CA LEU A 329 14.87 -11.39 27.64
C LEU A 329 13.60 -10.52 27.47
N MET A 330 12.47 -11.06 27.93
CA MET A 330 11.17 -10.40 27.97
C MET A 330 11.15 -9.33 29.06
N GLY A 331 10.69 -8.13 28.72
CA GLY A 331 10.24 -7.13 29.69
C GLY A 331 8.71 -7.09 29.67
N VAL A 332 8.09 -7.83 30.58
CA VAL A 332 6.73 -7.57 31.05
C VAL A 332 6.90 -6.66 32.25
N GLU A 333 6.44 -5.42 32.19
CA GLU A 333 6.13 -4.66 33.40
C GLU A 333 4.62 -4.50 33.48
N GLU A 334 4.06 -5.25 34.42
CA GLU A 334 2.69 -5.15 34.94
C GLU A 334 2.52 -3.83 35.71
N ILE A 335 1.34 -3.22 35.56
CA ILE A 335 0.59 -2.60 36.67
C ILE A 335 -0.85 -3.09 36.56
#